data_AF-A0A1V6C910-F1
#
_entry.id   AF-A0A1V6C910-F1
#
_cell.length_a   1.000
_cell.length_b   1.000
_cell.length_c   1.000
_cell.angle_alpha   90.00
_cell.angle_beta   90.00
_cell.angle_gamma   90.00
#
_symmetry.space_group_name_H-M   'P 1'
#
loop_
_entity.id
_entity.type
_entity.pdbx_description
1 polymer ?
#
loop_
_entity_poly.entity_id
_entity_poly.type
_entity_poly.pdbx_seq_one_letter_code
_entity_poly.pdbx_strand_id
1 'polypeptide(L)'
;MTMNINLTPHLEDIVRKKVASGSYASASEVIREALRFMEAQDSGRSAKLAQLKQDINEGLKSGDPIPWNSKQIKQEGRKRRAAQDSVKGL
;
A
#
# COMPACT_ATOMS: atom_id res chain seq x y z
N MET A 1 16.32 -1.29 27.40
CA MET A 1 15.17 -0.86 28.22
C MET A 1 14.14 -1.98 28.23
N THR A 2 13.59 -2.32 29.39
CA THR A 2 12.52 -3.31 29.55
C THR A 2 11.17 -2.61 29.59
N MET A 3 10.17 -3.15 28.89
CA MET A 3 8.81 -2.62 28.85
C MET A 3 7.87 -3.74 29.28
N ASN A 4 7.04 -3.50 30.29
CA ASN A 4 6.02 -4.45 30.72
C ASN A 4 4.73 -4.19 29.95
N ILE A 5 4.14 -5.26 29.41
CA ILE A 5 2.95 -5.18 28.57
C ILE A 5 2.00 -6.29 29.01
N ASN A 6 0.74 -5.94 29.24
CA ASN A 6 -0.29 -6.93 29.56
C ASN A 6 -0.93 -7.40 28.26
N LEU A 7 -0.94 -8.73 28.06
CA LEU A 7 -1.60 -9.36 26.92
C LEU A 7 -2.93 -9.97 27.35
N THR A 8 -3.88 -10.04 26.42
CA THR A 8 -5.07 -10.85 26.63
C THR A 8 -4.68 -12.35 26.58
N PRO A 9 -5.45 -13.25 27.22
CA PRO A 9 -5.11 -14.69 27.22
C PRO A 9 -4.94 -15.28 25.81
N HIS A 10 -5.71 -14.78 24.84
CA HIS A 10 -5.60 -15.20 23.44
C HIS A 10 -4.25 -14.80 22.81
N LEU A 11 -3.81 -13.56 23.02
CA LEU A 11 -2.53 -13.07 22.48
C LEU A 11 -1.34 -13.78 23.13
N GLU A 12 -1.44 -14.06 24.44
CA GLU A 12 -0.43 -14.84 25.15
C GLU A 12 -0.29 -16.26 24.56
N ASP A 13 -1.39 -16.94 24.29
CA ASP A 13 -1.39 -18.28 23.67
C ASP A 13 -0.72 -18.26 22.28
N ILE A 14 -1.00 -17.23 21.46
CA ILE A 14 -0.33 -17.04 20.16
C ILE A 14 1.18 -16.90 20.34
N VAL A 15 1.63 -16.01 21.24
CA VAL A 15 3.06 -15.78 21.49
C VAL A 15 3.73 -17.06 22.00
N ARG A 16 3.10 -17.75 22.95
CA ARG A 16 3.60 -19.01 23.51
C ARG A 16 3.77 -20.08 22.43
N LYS A 17 2.78 -20.25 21.54
CA LYS A 17 2.86 -21.20 20.42
C LYS A 17 3.99 -20.87 19.44
N LYS A 18 4.20 -19.58 19.13
CA LYS A 18 5.27 -19.11 18.24
C LYS A 18 6.68 -19.31 18.80
N VAL A 19 6.85 -19.18 20.12
CA VAL A 19 8.11 -19.49 20.79
C VAL A 19 8.29 -21.00 20.88
N ALA A 20 7.25 -21.75 21.26
CA ALA A 20 7.30 -23.21 21.38
C ALA A 20 7.58 -23.93 20.06
N SER A 21 7.21 -23.34 18.91
CA SER A 21 7.56 -23.87 17.59
C SER A 21 9.05 -23.70 17.24
N GLY A 22 9.84 -23.00 18.07
CA GLY A 22 11.24 -22.71 17.81
C GLY A 22 11.48 -21.63 16.75
N SER A 23 10.42 -21.00 16.23
CA SER A 23 10.54 -19.96 15.20
C SER A 23 11.04 -18.63 15.76
N TYR A 24 10.97 -18.45 17.07
CA TYR A 24 11.42 -17.25 17.78
C TYR A 24 12.05 -17.66 19.12
N ALA A 25 13.11 -16.98 19.53
CA ALA A 25 13.84 -17.27 20.77
C ALA A 25 13.15 -16.72 22.02
N SER A 26 12.28 -15.70 21.88
CA SER A 26 11.59 -15.09 23.01
C SER A 26 10.27 -14.41 22.64
N ALA A 27 9.42 -14.19 23.64
CA ALA A 27 8.20 -13.38 23.48
C ALA A 27 8.50 -11.97 22.97
N SER A 28 9.57 -11.33 23.47
CA SER A 28 9.97 -9.99 23.03
C SER A 28 10.35 -9.96 21.54
N GLU A 29 10.87 -11.05 20.99
CA GLU A 29 11.18 -11.16 19.56
C GLU A 29 9.92 -11.26 18.71
N VAL A 30 8.95 -12.09 19.14
CA VAL A 30 7.62 -12.19 18.49
C VAL A 30 6.95 -10.81 18.44
N ILE A 31 6.94 -10.09 19.56
CA ILE A 31 6.31 -8.76 19.64
C ILE A 31 7.04 -7.75 18.75
N ARG A 32 8.38 -7.73 18.73
CA ARG A 32 9.14 -6.84 17.84
C ARG A 32 8.81 -7.08 16.38
N GLU A 33 8.74 -8.34 15.97
CA GLU A 33 8.42 -8.67 14.57
C GLU A 33 6.98 -8.29 14.21
N ALA A 34 6.03 -8.53 15.13
CA ALA A 34 4.64 -8.11 14.94
C ALA A 34 4.51 -6.57 14.80
N LEU A 35 5.23 -5.80 15.62
CA LEU A 35 5.25 -4.34 15.53
C LEU A 35 5.90 -3.87 14.22
N ARG A 36 6.98 -4.51 13.78
CA ARG A 36 7.63 -4.20 12.50
C ARG A 36 6.69 -4.44 11.32
N PHE A 37 5.94 -5.54 11.35
CA PHE A 37 4.93 -5.83 10.32
C PHE A 37 3.80 -4.78 10.31
N MET A 38 3.32 -4.38 11.49
CA MET A 38 2.31 -3.33 11.63
C MET A 38 2.80 -1.99 11.10
N GLU A 39 4.03 -1.57 11.45
CA GLU A 39 4.65 -0.34 10.95
C GLU A 39 4.79 -0.33 9.41
N ALA A 40 5.21 -1.47 8.83
CA ALA A 40 5.31 -1.61 7.38
C ALA A 40 3.93 -1.49 6.70
N GLN A 41 2.90 -2.09 7.29
CA GLN A 41 1.52 -2.00 6.78
C GLN A 41 0.99 -0.56 6.86
N ASP A 42 1.21 0.11 7.99
CA ASP A 42 0.76 1.49 8.20
C ASP A 42 1.48 2.47 7.26
N SER A 43 2.77 2.28 7.04
CA SER A 43 3.57 3.06 6.08
C SER A 43 3.04 2.90 4.66
N GLY A 44 2.77 1.66 4.23
CA GLY A 44 2.23 1.38 2.90
C GLY A 44 0.82 1.94 2.71
N ARG A 45 -0.04 1.87 3.73
CA ARG A 45 -1.39 2.46 3.71
C ARG A 45 -1.33 3.98 3.63
N SER A 46 -0.45 4.60 4.41
CA SER A 46 -0.28 6.06 4.44
C SER A 46 0.22 6.60 3.11
N ALA A 47 1.20 5.93 2.48
CA ALA A 47 1.70 6.30 1.16
C ALA A 47 0.60 6.22 0.08
N LYS A 48 -0.17 5.12 0.05
CA LYS A 48 -1.30 4.96 -0.88
C LYS A 48 -2.36 6.04 -0.69
N LEU A 49 -2.69 6.37 0.57
CA LEU A 49 -3.66 7.41 0.87
C LEU A 49 -3.15 8.79 0.45
N ALA A 50 -1.87 9.08 0.67
CA ALA A 50 -1.25 10.33 0.23
C ALA A 50 -1.30 10.47 -1.30
N GLN A 51 -0.95 9.40 -2.03
CA GLN A 51 -1.04 9.39 -3.49
C GLN A 51 -2.48 9.61 -3.97
N LEU A 52 -3.45 8.90 -3.40
CA LEU A 52 -4.87 9.06 -3.78
C LEU A 52 -5.35 10.50 -3.55
N LYS A 53 -4.96 11.13 -2.44
CA LYS A 53 -5.29 12.54 -2.18
C LYS A 53 -4.66 13.47 -3.21
N GLN A 54 -3.43 13.18 -3.64
CA GLN A 54 -2.75 13.94 -4.69
C GLN A 54 -3.47 13.78 -6.03
N ASP A 55 -3.79 12.55 -6.45
CA ASP A 55 -4.48 12.26 -7.72
C ASP A 55 -5.85 12.94 -7.78
N ILE A 56 -6.60 12.92 -6.67
CA ILE A 56 -7.88 13.63 -6.57
C ILE A 56 -7.67 15.14 -6.73
N ASN A 57 -6.68 15.72 -6.04
CA ASN A 57 -6.40 17.15 -6.12
C ASN A 57 -5.94 17.56 -7.52
N GLU A 58 -5.16 16.73 -8.20
CA GLU A 58 -4.78 16.92 -9.59
C GLU A 58 -6.02 16.90 -10.50
N GLY A 59 -6.91 15.92 -10.33
CA GLY A 59 -8.18 15.84 -11.04
C GLY A 59 -9.07 17.06 -10.81
N LEU A 60 -9.20 17.52 -9.57
CA LEU A 60 -9.98 18.73 -9.22
C LEU A 60 -9.38 20.01 -9.83
N LYS A 61 -8.07 20.05 -10.04
CA LYS A 61 -7.37 21.17 -10.68
C LYS A 61 -7.28 21.05 -12.21
N SER A 62 -7.74 19.94 -12.79
CA SER A 62 -7.60 19.66 -14.23
C SER A 62 -8.57 20.46 -15.13
N GLY A 63 -9.44 21.28 -14.52
CA GLY A 63 -10.42 22.11 -15.20
C GLY A 63 -11.84 21.56 -15.06
N ASP A 64 -12.76 22.12 -15.85
CA ASP A 64 -14.16 21.74 -15.75
C ASP A 64 -14.41 20.31 -16.26
N PRO A 65 -15.26 19.52 -15.57
CA PRO A 65 -15.60 18.20 -16.01
C PRO A 65 -16.39 18.25 -17.33
N ILE A 66 -15.94 17.46 -18.31
CA ILE A 66 -16.63 17.27 -19.59
C ILE A 66 -17.41 15.95 -19.60
N PRO A 67 -18.48 15.83 -20.42
CA PRO A 67 -19.22 14.58 -20.56
C PRO A 67 -18.33 13.40 -20.95
N TRP A 68 -18.51 12.27 -20.27
CA TRP A 68 -17.72 11.07 -20.52
C TRP A 68 -18.08 10.39 -21.85
N ASN A 69 -17.10 10.19 -22.73
CA ASN A 69 -17.27 9.44 -23.99
C ASN A 69 -16.16 8.41 -24.21
N SER A 70 -16.47 7.15 -23.90
CA SER A 70 -15.50 6.05 -23.99
C SER A 70 -14.98 5.78 -25.42
N LYS A 71 -15.79 6.01 -26.46
CA LYS A 71 -15.39 5.78 -27.87
C LYS A 71 -14.34 6.80 -28.29
N GLN A 72 -14.57 8.07 -27.98
CA GLN A 72 -13.63 9.16 -28.27
C GLN A 72 -12.31 8.97 -27.51
N ILE A 73 -12.37 8.66 -26.20
CA ILE A 73 -11.18 8.42 -25.38
C ILE A 73 -10.34 7.26 -25.94
N LYS A 74 -10.97 6.14 -26.31
CA LYS A 74 -10.26 4.98 -26.91
C LYS A 74 -9.66 5.32 -28.27
N GLN A 75 -10.37 6.09 -29.10
CA GLN A 75 -9.88 6.51 -30.41
C GLN A 75 -8.63 7.39 -30.27
N GLU A 76 -8.68 8.37 -29.37
CA GLU A 76 -7.57 9.29 -29.11
C GLU A 76 -6.36 8.55 -28.54
N GLY A 77 -6.57 7.64 -27.57
CA GLY A 77 -5.49 6.80 -27.03
C GLY A 77 -4.83 5.90 -28.08
N ARG A 78 -5.57 5.40 -29.09
CA ARG A 78 -4.99 4.63 -30.20
C ARG A 78 -4.14 5.49 -31.13
N LYS A 79 -4.60 6.72 -31.45
CA LYS A 79 -3.82 7.67 -32.26
C LYS A 79 -2.48 8.01 -31.61
N ARG A 80 -2.48 8.32 -30.31
CA ARG A 80 -1.27 8.64 -29.55
C ARG A 80 -0.25 7.50 -29.53
N ARG A 81 -0.71 6.26 -29.35
CA ARG A 81 0.15 5.06 -29.39
C ARG A 81 0.76 4.85 -30.78
N ALA A 82 -0.04 4.92 -31.85
CA ALA A 82 0.47 4.78 -33.20
C ALA A 82 1.55 5.84 -33.53
N ALA A 83 1.36 7.08 -33.06
CA ALA A 83 2.36 8.15 -33.21
C ALA A 83 3.66 7.88 -32.42
N GLN A 84 3.57 7.29 -31.22
CA GLN A 84 4.74 6.90 -30.43
C GLN A 84 5.52 5.74 -31.07
N ASP A 85 4.80 4.76 -31.64
CA ASP A 85 5.41 3.61 -32.32
C ASP A 85 6.19 4.06 -33.58
N SER A 86 5.68 5.06 -34.31
CA SER A 86 6.38 5.65 -35.45
C SER A 86 7.62 6.48 -35.08
N VAL A 87 7.68 7.05 -33.87
CA VAL A 87 8.84 7.82 -33.39
C VAL A 87 9.94 6.89 -32.85
N LYS A 88 9.58 5.72 -32.32
CA LYS A 88 10.52 4.75 -31.74
C LYS A 88 11.12 3.80 -32.80
N GLY A 89 10.57 3.79 -34.01
CA GLY A 89 11.06 2.98 -35.14
C GLY A 89 12.07 3.67 -36.06
N LEU A 90 12.60 4.84 -35.66
CA LEU A 90 13.69 5.58 -36.30
C LEU A 90 14.96 5.55 -35.43
#